data_AF-A0A956AGF2-F1
#
_entry.id   AF-A0A956AGF2-F1
#
_cell.length_a   1.000
_cell.length_b   1.000
_cell.length_c   1.000
_cell.angle_alpha   90.00
_cell.angle_beta   90.00
_cell.angle_gamma   90.00
#
_symmetry.space_group_name_H-M   'P 1'
#
loop_
_entity.id
_entity.type
_entity.pdbx_description
1 polymer ?
#
loop_
_entity_poly.entity_id
_entity_poly.type
_entity_poly.pdbx_seq_one_letter_code
_entity_poly.pdbx_strand_id
1 'polypeptide(L)'
;MKTDRARLRHDLRTAMTIELATLPTYLYTMMTLRPDRAPARQAIGLIRRVAYEEMLHMALVGNLINALGFETAITDPAYVPDFTQPLPLPGHSTTSNPFTVVLRPFGPEAIATFLDIELPAYDDPGQPTTEGWATIGQFYQGIEAELPTDDAAYGHGRQMAARGNPAAGVLFAITSHATAVAALSEIVHQGEGLGQGHENDGDHELSHYWRFKEVETLLTSGQIDLARDVLPVVADPYAHLGAYTEAQQAANRAFNIAYSELLDALQATFTSAAPEVYGASTTAMEAMPQKAAVLRALGPIPGTDRLAGPTFEYLPRGARG
;
A
#
# COMPACT_ATOMS: atom_id res chain seq x y z
N MET A 1 10.16 22.27 -20.31
CA MET A 1 9.35 21.31 -21.11
C MET A 1 9.90 19.87 -21.13
N LYS A 2 11.14 19.58 -21.59
CA LYS A 2 11.67 18.19 -21.54
C LYS A 2 12.10 17.73 -20.14
N THR A 3 12.68 18.63 -19.35
CA THR A 3 13.12 18.37 -17.97
C THR A 3 11.93 18.17 -17.03
N ASP A 4 10.91 19.04 -17.11
CA ASP A 4 9.68 18.94 -16.30
C ASP A 4 8.92 17.63 -16.54
N ARG A 5 8.86 17.17 -17.80
CA ARG A 5 8.23 15.89 -18.16
C ARG A 5 8.99 14.67 -17.64
N ALA A 6 10.30 14.76 -17.46
CA ALA A 6 11.11 13.69 -16.88
C ALA A 6 10.93 13.62 -15.36
N ARG A 7 10.82 14.78 -14.70
CA ARG A 7 10.52 14.89 -13.27
C ARG A 7 9.12 14.37 -12.94
N LEU A 8 8.08 14.85 -13.62
CA LEU A 8 6.72 14.34 -13.45
C LEU A 8 6.62 12.81 -13.64
N ARG A 9 7.33 12.26 -14.63
CA ARG A 9 7.39 10.81 -14.83
C ARG A 9 8.08 10.08 -13.66
N HIS A 10 9.13 10.67 -13.11
CA HIS A 10 9.80 10.12 -11.93
C HIS A 10 8.84 10.15 -10.73
N ASP A 11 8.23 11.29 -10.46
CA ASP A 11 7.36 11.49 -9.31
C ASP A 11 6.12 10.59 -9.39
N LEU A 12 5.51 10.39 -10.56
CA LEU A 12 4.41 9.42 -10.72
C LEU A 12 4.83 7.96 -10.49
N ARG A 13 6.07 7.58 -10.81
CA ARG A 13 6.58 6.23 -10.49
C ARG A 13 6.86 6.09 -9.00
N THR A 14 7.35 7.16 -8.38
CA THR A 14 7.51 7.26 -6.93
C THR A 14 6.15 7.13 -6.23
N ALA A 15 5.10 7.79 -6.72
CA ALA A 15 3.73 7.64 -6.22
C ALA A 15 3.26 6.20 -6.24
N MET A 16 3.39 5.53 -7.39
CA MET A 16 3.06 4.10 -7.51
C MET A 16 3.86 3.23 -6.52
N THR A 17 5.12 3.57 -6.25
CA THR A 17 5.98 2.85 -5.30
C THR A 17 5.51 3.03 -3.86
N ILE A 18 5.05 4.24 -3.50
CA ILE A 18 4.50 4.56 -2.18
C ILE A 18 3.24 3.73 -1.93
N GLU A 19 2.24 3.80 -2.83
CA GLU A 19 0.99 3.04 -2.66
C GLU A 19 1.22 1.52 -2.70
N LEU A 20 2.25 1.08 -3.41
CA LEU A 20 2.61 -0.34 -3.39
C LEU A 20 3.26 -0.76 -2.07
N ALA A 21 4.02 0.12 -1.41
CA ALA A 21 4.69 -0.17 -0.14
C ALA A 21 3.71 -0.23 1.05
N THR A 22 2.59 0.48 0.99
CA THR A 22 1.54 0.43 2.01
C THR A 22 0.87 -0.96 2.05
N LEU A 23 0.71 -1.61 0.89
CA LEU A 23 -0.02 -2.87 0.78
C LEU A 23 0.62 -4.04 1.59
N PRO A 24 1.91 -4.41 1.45
CA PRO A 24 2.56 -5.38 2.34
C PRO A 24 2.50 -4.99 3.81
N THR A 25 2.65 -3.70 4.11
CA THR A 25 2.68 -3.14 5.47
C THR A 25 1.36 -3.37 6.20
N TYR A 26 0.24 -3.08 5.53
CA TYR A 26 -1.10 -3.25 6.06
C TYR A 26 -1.51 -4.73 6.09
N LEU A 27 -1.26 -5.46 5.00
CA LEU A 27 -1.59 -6.87 4.92
C LEU A 27 -0.82 -7.72 5.94
N TYR A 28 0.47 -7.48 6.14
CA TYR A 28 1.27 -8.22 7.11
C TYR A 28 0.65 -8.13 8.51
N THR A 29 0.42 -6.90 8.98
CA THR A 29 -0.22 -6.62 10.27
C THR A 29 -1.60 -7.27 10.36
N MET A 30 -2.45 -7.09 9.34
CA MET A 30 -3.79 -7.68 9.27
C MET A 30 -3.76 -9.21 9.42
N MET A 31 -2.81 -9.88 8.76
CA MET A 31 -2.68 -11.33 8.79
C MET A 31 -2.21 -11.90 10.13
N THR A 32 -1.78 -11.05 11.07
CA THR A 32 -1.42 -11.46 12.44
C THR A 32 -2.61 -11.44 13.40
N LEU A 33 -3.70 -10.76 13.06
CA LEU A 33 -4.93 -10.75 13.84
C LEU A 33 -5.66 -12.09 13.74
N ARG A 34 -6.32 -12.50 14.82
CA ARG A 34 -7.09 -13.75 14.90
C ARG A 34 -8.53 -13.58 14.36
N PRO A 35 -8.87 -14.10 13.16
CA PRO A 35 -10.20 -13.89 12.57
C PRO A 35 -11.32 -14.64 13.31
N ASP A 36 -11.02 -15.57 14.21
CA ASP A 36 -12.02 -16.21 15.08
C ASP A 36 -12.45 -15.32 16.25
N ARG A 37 -11.76 -14.21 16.51
CA ARG A 37 -12.06 -13.27 17.61
C ARG A 37 -12.81 -12.04 17.07
N ALA A 38 -13.94 -11.70 17.69
CA ALA A 38 -14.80 -10.59 17.25
C ALA A 38 -14.09 -9.23 17.13
N PRO A 39 -13.34 -8.74 18.15
CA PRO A 39 -12.67 -7.44 18.05
C PRO A 39 -11.54 -7.45 17.00
N ALA A 40 -10.80 -8.56 16.87
CA ALA A 40 -9.80 -8.72 15.81
C ALA A 40 -10.43 -8.73 14.41
N ARG A 41 -11.59 -9.37 14.22
CA ARG A 41 -12.33 -9.29 12.95
C ARG A 41 -12.72 -7.87 12.57
N GLN A 42 -13.08 -7.05 13.55
CA GLN A 42 -13.39 -5.64 13.30
C GLN A 42 -12.16 -4.90 12.78
N ALA A 43 -11.01 -5.03 13.45
CA ALA A 43 -9.75 -4.45 13.00
C ALA A 43 -9.32 -4.98 11.61
N ILE A 44 -9.46 -6.28 11.36
CA ILE A 44 -9.24 -6.87 10.02
C ILE A 44 -10.12 -6.18 8.97
N GLY A 45 -11.40 -5.95 9.28
CA GLY A 45 -12.33 -5.29 8.36
C GLY A 45 -11.96 -3.84 8.05
N LEU A 46 -11.41 -3.11 9.02
CA LEU A 46 -10.92 -1.73 8.83
C LEU A 46 -9.65 -1.70 7.98
N ILE A 47 -8.62 -2.46 8.37
CA ILE A 47 -7.33 -2.51 7.66
C ILE A 47 -7.50 -3.02 6.23
N ARG A 48 -8.35 -4.03 6.04
CA ARG A 48 -8.63 -4.58 4.71
C ARG A 48 -9.27 -3.55 3.78
N ARG A 49 -10.15 -2.69 4.29
CA ARG A 49 -10.78 -1.63 3.48
C ARG A 49 -9.75 -0.66 2.95
N VAL A 50 -8.87 -0.17 3.84
CA VAL A 50 -7.73 0.67 3.45
C VAL A 50 -6.88 -0.04 2.39
N ALA A 51 -6.53 -1.32 2.58
CA ALA A 51 -5.77 -2.06 1.58
C ALA A 51 -6.42 -2.14 0.18
N TYR A 52 -7.76 -2.16 0.08
CA TYR A 52 -8.44 -2.04 -1.22
C TYR A 52 -8.36 -0.62 -1.79
N GLU A 53 -8.49 0.40 -0.95
CA GLU A 53 -8.37 1.82 -1.33
C GLU A 53 -6.96 2.12 -1.86
N GLU A 54 -5.90 1.59 -1.24
CA GLU A 54 -4.53 1.64 -1.77
C GLU A 54 -4.41 1.02 -3.17
N MET A 55 -5.17 -0.05 -3.45
CA MET A 55 -5.23 -0.62 -4.82
C MET A 55 -5.98 0.30 -5.79
N LEU A 56 -6.99 1.03 -5.34
CA LEU A 56 -7.66 2.07 -6.12
C LEU A 56 -6.70 3.23 -6.40
N HIS A 57 -5.90 3.66 -5.42
CA HIS A 57 -4.90 4.71 -5.58
C HIS A 57 -3.88 4.34 -6.64
N MET A 58 -3.33 3.12 -6.56
CA MET A 58 -2.47 2.58 -7.61
C MET A 58 -3.16 2.57 -8.99
N ALA A 59 -4.44 2.23 -9.07
CA ALA A 59 -5.19 2.24 -10.33
C ALA A 59 -5.36 3.67 -10.90
N LEU A 60 -5.62 4.67 -10.05
CA LEU A 60 -5.72 6.08 -10.44
C LEU A 60 -4.37 6.64 -10.89
N VAL A 61 -3.29 6.37 -10.15
CA VAL A 61 -1.91 6.72 -10.55
C VAL A 61 -1.55 6.03 -11.86
N GLY A 62 -1.91 4.75 -12.02
CA GLY A 62 -1.72 3.99 -13.25
C GLY A 62 -2.46 4.60 -14.44
N ASN A 63 -3.71 5.04 -14.26
CA ASN A 63 -4.46 5.76 -15.26
C ASN A 63 -3.79 7.10 -15.63
N LEU A 64 -3.25 7.82 -14.65
CA LEU A 64 -2.59 9.11 -14.87
C LEU A 64 -1.29 8.95 -15.68
N ILE A 65 -0.45 7.99 -15.29
CA ILE A 65 0.76 7.60 -16.02
C ILE A 65 0.40 7.27 -17.48
N ASN A 66 -0.64 6.44 -17.66
CA ASN A 66 -1.08 6.03 -18.99
C ASN A 66 -1.62 7.19 -19.82
N ALA A 67 -2.50 8.03 -19.26
CA ALA A 67 -3.10 9.20 -19.93
C ALA A 67 -2.04 10.19 -20.43
N LEU A 68 -0.97 10.38 -19.65
CA LEU A 68 0.18 11.22 -20.00
C LEU A 68 1.13 10.56 -21.01
N GLY A 69 0.93 9.29 -21.36
CA GLY A 69 1.76 8.56 -22.32
C GLY A 69 3.08 8.05 -21.74
N PHE A 70 3.14 7.85 -20.43
CA PHE A 70 4.28 7.23 -19.74
C PHE A 70 4.09 5.70 -19.63
N GLU A 71 5.13 5.03 -19.14
CA GLU A 71 5.14 3.58 -18.92
C GLU A 71 5.08 3.26 -17.42
N THR A 72 4.12 2.41 -17.06
CA THR A 72 3.98 1.80 -15.73
C THR A 72 4.98 0.65 -15.57
N ALA A 73 5.72 0.65 -14.46
CA ALA A 73 6.83 -0.29 -14.22
C ALA A 73 6.82 -0.79 -12.77
N ILE A 74 5.75 -1.46 -12.36
CA ILE A 74 5.56 -2.00 -11.00
C ILE A 74 6.54 -3.12 -10.68
N THR A 75 6.87 -3.93 -11.68
CA THR A 75 7.71 -5.13 -11.50
C THR A 75 9.19 -4.87 -11.81
N ASP A 76 9.55 -3.62 -12.06
CA ASP A 76 10.95 -3.22 -12.19
C ASP A 76 11.61 -3.24 -10.80
N PRO A 77 12.73 -3.98 -10.61
CA PRO A 77 13.42 -4.05 -9.32
C PRO A 77 13.82 -2.70 -8.71
N ALA A 78 13.89 -1.63 -9.51
CA ALA A 78 14.15 -0.28 -9.00
C ALA A 78 12.95 0.37 -8.28
N TYR A 79 11.73 -0.15 -8.48
CA TYR A 79 10.48 0.41 -7.96
C TYR A 79 9.68 -0.58 -7.10
N VAL A 80 10.08 -1.85 -7.03
CA VAL A 80 9.46 -2.82 -6.12
C VAL A 80 9.92 -2.54 -4.68
N PRO A 81 9.00 -2.38 -3.71
CA PRO A 81 9.37 -2.25 -2.29
C PRO A 81 10.18 -3.44 -1.79
N ASP A 82 11.34 -3.15 -1.18
CA ASP A 82 12.25 -4.15 -0.64
C ASP A 82 12.16 -4.20 0.89
N PHE A 83 11.49 -5.23 1.41
CA PHE A 83 11.34 -5.50 2.84
C PHE A 83 12.41 -6.46 3.40
N THR A 84 13.53 -6.68 2.67
CA THR A 84 14.69 -7.41 3.21
C THR A 84 15.47 -6.60 4.25
N GLN A 85 15.16 -5.31 4.37
CA GLN A 85 15.65 -4.37 5.35
C GLN A 85 14.55 -3.34 5.68
N PRO A 86 14.67 -2.53 6.76
CA PRO A 86 13.75 -1.44 7.01
C PRO A 86 13.64 -0.52 5.78
N LEU A 87 12.42 -0.34 5.27
CA LEU A 87 12.15 0.34 4.02
C LEU A 87 11.99 1.85 4.26
N PRO A 88 12.90 2.72 3.78
CA PRO A 88 12.61 4.14 3.74
C PRO A 88 11.53 4.38 2.66
N LEU A 89 10.42 5.03 3.03
CA LEU A 89 9.47 5.45 2.00
C LEU A 89 10.17 6.49 1.09
N PRO A 90 10.12 6.31 -0.25
CA PRO A 90 10.79 7.22 -1.17
C PRO A 90 10.46 8.68 -0.90
N GLY A 91 11.44 9.56 -0.74
CA GLY A 91 11.20 11.00 -0.47
C GLY A 91 10.78 11.36 0.96
N HIS A 92 10.29 10.39 1.75
CA HIS A 92 9.96 10.61 3.17
C HIS A 92 11.22 10.60 4.07
N SER A 93 12.28 9.90 3.67
CA SER A 93 13.52 9.86 4.46
C SER A 93 14.30 11.19 4.46
N THR A 94 13.88 12.19 3.67
CA THR A 94 14.50 13.52 3.59
C THR A 94 13.68 14.63 4.26
N THR A 95 12.71 14.24 5.10
CA THR A 95 11.76 15.16 5.76
C THR A 95 12.22 15.52 7.18
N SER A 96 11.44 16.37 7.87
CA SER A 96 11.69 16.69 9.28
C SER A 96 11.45 15.51 10.23
N ASN A 97 10.73 14.46 9.79
CA ASN A 97 10.41 13.28 10.59
C ASN A 97 10.64 11.98 9.79
N PRO A 98 11.88 11.64 9.40
CA PRO A 98 12.12 10.46 8.59
C PRO A 98 11.87 9.19 9.42
N PHE A 99 11.04 8.28 8.89
CA PHE A 99 10.85 6.95 9.43
C PHE A 99 11.11 5.86 8.39
N THR A 100 11.26 4.63 8.87
CA THR A 100 11.38 3.43 8.02
C THR A 100 10.25 2.48 8.34
N VAL A 101 9.72 1.84 7.30
CA VAL A 101 8.64 0.89 7.39
C VAL A 101 9.22 -0.50 7.60
N VAL A 102 8.73 -1.18 8.63
CA VAL A 102 9.09 -2.57 8.95
C VAL A 102 7.80 -3.38 9.03
N LEU A 103 7.79 -4.59 8.47
CA LEU A 103 6.66 -5.50 8.60
C LEU A 103 6.49 -5.92 10.07
N ARG A 104 5.38 -5.53 10.70
CA ARG A 104 5.13 -5.72 12.13
C ARG A 104 3.83 -6.45 12.41
N PRO A 105 3.77 -7.33 13.42
CA PRO A 105 2.50 -7.85 13.91
C PRO A 105 1.64 -6.71 14.46
N PHE A 106 0.33 -6.93 14.55
CA PHE A 106 -0.60 -5.98 15.15
C PHE A 106 -0.18 -5.60 16.57
N GLY A 107 -0.05 -4.31 16.81
CA GLY A 107 0.41 -3.74 18.06
C GLY A 107 0.65 -2.24 17.93
N PRO A 108 1.05 -1.58 19.03
CA PRO A 108 1.25 -0.13 19.06
C PRO A 108 2.21 0.37 17.97
N GLU A 109 3.31 -0.34 17.72
CA GLU A 109 4.33 0.07 16.76
C GLU A 109 3.86 -0.05 15.30
N ALA A 110 3.03 -1.05 14.99
CA ALA A 110 2.44 -1.18 13.66
C ALA A 110 1.41 -0.07 13.42
N ILE A 111 0.55 0.21 14.40
CA ILE A 111 -0.46 1.26 14.32
C ILE A 111 0.19 2.64 14.23
N ALA A 112 1.25 2.90 15.01
CA ALA A 112 2.03 4.14 14.89
C ALA A 112 2.58 4.31 13.47
N THR A 113 3.16 3.24 12.89
CA THR A 113 3.63 3.27 11.49
C THR A 113 2.50 3.60 10.51
N PHE A 114 1.29 3.10 10.73
CA PHE A 114 0.14 3.39 9.86
C PHE A 114 -0.29 4.86 9.96
N LEU A 115 -0.34 5.38 11.18
CA LEU A 115 -0.67 6.78 11.43
C LEU A 115 0.41 7.73 10.90
N ASP A 116 1.68 7.34 10.95
CA ASP A 116 2.79 8.11 10.37
C ASP A 116 2.72 8.14 8.84
N ILE A 117 2.31 7.02 8.20
CA ILE A 117 2.11 6.95 6.74
C ILE A 117 0.97 7.87 6.30
N GLU A 118 -0.16 7.81 7.00
CA GLU A 118 -1.41 8.51 6.63
C GLU A 118 -1.55 9.88 7.32
N LEU A 119 -0.46 10.39 7.90
CA LEU A 119 -0.50 11.60 8.71
C LEU A 119 -1.03 12.79 7.91
N PRO A 120 -2.14 13.45 8.32
CA PRO A 120 -2.68 14.54 7.54
C PRO A 120 -1.82 15.81 7.70
N ALA A 121 -1.73 16.57 6.61
CA ALA A 121 -0.91 17.79 6.55
C ALA A 121 -1.23 18.86 7.62
N TYR A 122 -2.42 18.82 8.23
CA TYR A 122 -2.80 19.77 9.28
C TYR A 122 -2.37 19.36 10.71
N ASP A 123 -2.08 18.07 10.96
CA ASP A 123 -1.66 17.56 12.28
C ASP A 123 -0.14 17.61 12.50
N ASP A 124 0.68 17.66 11.44
CA ASP A 124 2.11 17.98 11.54
C ASP A 124 2.68 18.66 10.26
N PRO A 125 2.71 20.00 10.20
CA PRO A 125 3.20 20.74 9.06
C PRO A 125 4.68 21.12 9.25
N GLY A 126 5.55 20.15 9.51
CA GLY A 126 6.97 20.38 9.30
C GLY A 126 7.17 20.88 7.86
N GLN A 127 7.69 22.09 7.65
CA GLN A 127 8.16 22.45 6.32
C GLN A 127 9.32 21.51 5.98
N PRO A 128 9.33 20.87 4.80
CA PRO A 128 10.45 20.03 4.41
C PRO A 128 11.73 20.86 4.55
N THR A 129 12.69 20.34 5.31
CA THR A 129 13.93 21.06 5.63
C THR A 129 14.88 21.13 4.43
N THR A 130 14.61 20.34 3.37
CA THR A 130 15.33 20.21 2.09
C THR A 130 14.35 19.83 0.95
N GLU A 131 14.85 19.36 -0.20
CA GLU A 131 14.00 18.69 -1.22
C GLU A 131 13.30 17.45 -0.60
N GLY A 132 11.97 17.41 -0.63
CA GLY A 132 11.15 16.37 0.00
C GLY A 132 9.73 16.84 0.32
N TRP A 133 8.99 16.05 1.09
CA TRP A 133 7.58 16.29 1.45
C TRP A 133 7.27 15.66 2.80
N ALA A 134 6.60 16.35 3.73
CA ALA A 134 6.34 15.82 5.07
C ALA A 134 5.15 14.85 5.13
N THR A 135 4.21 14.94 4.19
CA THR A 135 3.06 14.03 4.08
C THR A 135 2.84 13.59 2.64
N ILE A 136 2.16 12.46 2.43
CA ILE A 136 1.83 11.95 1.09
C ILE A 136 0.97 12.95 0.30
N GLY A 137 0.09 13.69 0.97
CA GLY A 137 -0.68 14.80 0.42
C GLY A 137 0.20 15.94 -0.09
N GLN A 138 1.25 16.33 0.64
CA GLN A 138 2.22 17.32 0.14
C GLN A 138 2.97 16.81 -1.10
N PHE A 139 3.28 15.52 -1.15
CA PHE A 139 3.87 14.90 -2.32
C PHE A 139 2.95 14.98 -3.55
N TYR A 140 1.68 14.63 -3.38
CA TYR A 140 0.68 14.73 -4.46
C TYR A 140 0.39 16.16 -4.90
N GLN A 141 0.44 17.14 -4.00
CA GLN A 141 0.39 18.57 -4.37
C GLN A 141 1.57 18.97 -5.26
N GLY A 142 2.76 18.42 -5.01
CA GLY A 142 3.93 18.60 -5.89
C GLY A 142 3.68 18.06 -7.30
N ILE A 143 3.11 16.86 -7.41
CA ILE A 143 2.71 16.27 -8.70
C ILE A 143 1.66 17.13 -9.40
N GLU A 144 0.64 17.58 -8.67
CA GLU A 144 -0.45 18.42 -9.21
C GLU A 144 0.10 19.70 -9.85
N ALA A 145 1.07 20.36 -9.19
CA ALA A 145 1.71 21.57 -9.68
C ALA A 145 2.51 21.37 -10.99
N GLU A 146 2.85 20.12 -11.32
CA GLU A 146 3.59 19.75 -12.54
C GLU A 146 2.69 19.25 -13.68
N LEU A 147 1.39 19.04 -13.41
CA LEU A 147 0.46 18.52 -14.39
C LEU A 147 0.29 19.48 -15.58
N PRO A 148 0.32 18.99 -16.83
CA PRO A 148 0.00 19.80 -17.98
C PRO A 148 -1.42 20.35 -17.89
N THR A 149 -1.60 21.65 -18.14
CA THR A 149 -2.92 22.30 -18.16
C THR A 149 -3.65 22.15 -19.49
N ASP A 150 -2.95 21.77 -20.56
CA ASP A 150 -3.53 21.47 -21.86
C ASP A 150 -4.06 20.03 -21.89
N ASP A 151 -5.38 19.90 -22.09
CA ASP A 151 -6.07 18.61 -22.16
C ASP A 151 -5.51 17.68 -23.25
N ALA A 152 -4.88 18.23 -24.29
CA ALA A 152 -4.23 17.43 -25.34
C ALA A 152 -3.12 16.50 -24.80
N ALA A 153 -2.57 16.78 -23.61
CA ALA A 153 -1.57 15.95 -22.97
C ALA A 153 -2.11 14.60 -22.46
N TYR A 154 -3.42 14.48 -22.25
CA TYR A 154 -4.09 13.32 -21.62
C TYR A 154 -4.73 12.36 -22.63
N GLY A 155 -4.35 12.45 -23.91
CA GLY A 155 -4.96 11.69 -25.00
C GLY A 155 -4.51 10.23 -25.15
N HIS A 156 -3.71 9.71 -24.23
CA HIS A 156 -3.15 8.35 -24.35
C HIS A 156 -4.06 7.29 -23.68
N GLY A 157 -4.12 6.10 -24.29
CA GLY A 157 -4.98 4.99 -23.85
C GLY A 157 -4.38 4.11 -22.74
N ARG A 158 -4.81 2.85 -22.65
CA ARG A 158 -4.41 1.86 -21.61
C ARG A 158 -4.87 2.19 -20.19
N GLN A 159 -6.02 2.83 -20.08
CA GLN A 159 -6.60 3.18 -18.79
C GLN A 159 -7.62 2.13 -18.35
N MET A 160 -7.66 1.87 -17.05
CA MET A 160 -8.69 1.09 -16.41
C MET A 160 -10.04 1.81 -16.45
N ALA A 161 -11.10 1.03 -16.65
CA ALA A 161 -12.47 1.54 -16.63
C ALA A 161 -13.12 1.31 -15.25
N ALA A 162 -14.17 2.06 -14.93
CA ALA A 162 -14.87 2.02 -13.64
C ALA A 162 -15.29 0.61 -13.16
N ARG A 163 -15.59 -0.32 -14.08
CA ARG A 163 -15.89 -1.73 -13.73
C ARG A 163 -14.75 -2.48 -13.03
N GLY A 164 -13.53 -1.94 -13.10
CA GLY A 164 -12.34 -2.49 -12.44
C GLY A 164 -12.06 -1.87 -11.08
N ASN A 165 -13.00 -1.11 -10.51
CA ASN A 165 -12.83 -0.46 -9.21
C ASN A 165 -12.68 -1.51 -8.09
N PRO A 166 -11.56 -1.53 -7.34
CA PRO A 166 -11.33 -2.51 -6.29
C PRO A 166 -11.96 -2.12 -4.95
N ALA A 167 -12.42 -0.88 -4.76
CA ALA A 167 -12.76 -0.31 -3.46
C ALA A 167 -13.98 0.61 -3.49
N ALA A 168 -14.31 1.18 -2.32
CA ALA A 168 -15.13 2.38 -2.23
C ALA A 168 -14.40 3.57 -2.88
N GLY A 169 -15.13 4.62 -3.26
CA GLY A 169 -14.62 5.69 -4.12
C GLY A 169 -14.81 5.40 -5.62
N VAL A 170 -14.21 6.23 -6.48
CA VAL A 170 -14.50 6.20 -7.92
C VAL A 170 -13.24 6.01 -8.77
N LEU A 171 -13.15 4.85 -9.45
CA LEU A 171 -12.20 4.67 -10.54
C LEU A 171 -12.74 5.24 -11.86
N PHE A 172 -11.99 6.13 -12.49
CA PHE A 172 -12.37 6.73 -13.78
C PHE A 172 -11.16 6.94 -14.70
N ALA A 173 -11.46 7.15 -15.99
CA ALA A 173 -10.45 7.48 -16.99
C ALA A 173 -10.09 8.97 -16.92
N ILE A 174 -8.79 9.25 -16.95
CA ILE A 174 -8.20 10.58 -16.97
C ILE A 174 -8.06 11.03 -18.43
N THR A 175 -8.78 12.08 -18.78
CA THR A 175 -8.93 12.58 -20.16
C THR A 175 -8.66 14.09 -20.28
N SER A 176 -8.35 14.75 -19.17
CA SER A 176 -8.17 16.19 -19.06
C SER A 176 -7.36 16.54 -17.82
N HIS A 177 -6.86 17.77 -17.74
CA HIS A 177 -6.24 18.28 -16.52
C HIS A 177 -7.20 18.20 -15.33
N ALA A 178 -8.48 18.57 -15.54
CA ALA A 178 -9.50 18.52 -14.49
C ALA A 178 -9.72 17.10 -13.93
N THR A 179 -9.75 16.07 -14.80
CA THR A 179 -9.87 14.68 -14.34
C THR A 179 -8.59 14.17 -13.70
N ALA A 180 -7.42 14.63 -14.12
CA ALA A 180 -6.15 14.31 -13.45
C ALA A 180 -6.10 14.88 -12.02
N VAL A 181 -6.49 16.15 -11.84
CA VAL A 181 -6.59 16.78 -10.52
C VAL A 181 -7.61 16.05 -9.65
N ALA A 182 -8.78 15.68 -10.19
CA ALA A 182 -9.78 14.91 -9.45
C ALA A 182 -9.23 13.55 -8.97
N ALA A 183 -8.39 12.89 -9.76
CA ALA A 183 -7.80 11.61 -9.38
C ALA A 183 -6.79 11.77 -8.23
N LEU A 184 -5.94 12.80 -8.27
CA LEU A 184 -5.02 13.11 -7.16
C LEU A 184 -5.79 13.52 -5.91
N SER A 185 -6.87 14.28 -6.07
CA SER A 185 -7.74 14.72 -4.98
C SER A 185 -8.42 13.53 -4.28
N GLU A 186 -8.94 12.55 -5.03
CA GLU A 186 -9.50 11.30 -4.48
C GLU A 186 -8.48 10.56 -3.59
N ILE A 187 -7.26 10.38 -4.10
CA ILE A 187 -6.18 9.69 -3.38
C ILE A 187 -5.88 10.41 -2.05
N VAL A 188 -5.65 11.72 -2.13
CA VAL A 188 -5.30 12.53 -0.95
C VAL A 188 -6.43 12.54 0.07
N HIS A 189 -7.69 12.67 -0.37
CA HIS A 189 -8.78 12.70 0.58
C HIS A 189 -9.05 11.34 1.22
N GLN A 190 -8.92 10.23 0.49
CA GLN A 190 -9.02 8.90 1.07
C GLN A 190 -7.92 8.64 2.12
N GLY A 191 -6.68 9.05 1.86
CA GLY A 191 -5.58 8.94 2.83
C GLY A 191 -5.72 9.88 4.04
N GLU A 192 -5.62 11.19 3.79
CA GLU A 192 -5.49 12.23 4.82
C GLU A 192 -6.81 12.87 5.26
N GLY A 193 -7.85 12.83 4.41
CA GLY A 193 -9.14 13.48 4.66
C GLY A 193 -9.27 14.91 4.08
N LEU A 194 -10.44 15.51 4.27
CA LEU A 194 -10.79 16.85 3.79
C LEU A 194 -10.53 17.95 4.82
N GLY A 195 -9.37 18.60 4.74
CA GLY A 195 -9.02 19.69 5.68
C GLY A 195 -9.09 19.20 7.13
N GLN A 196 -9.71 19.93 8.05
CA GLN A 196 -9.89 19.50 9.46
C GLN A 196 -11.01 18.45 9.66
N GLY A 197 -11.64 17.98 8.57
CA GLY A 197 -12.69 16.97 8.62
C GLY A 197 -12.14 15.57 8.84
N HIS A 198 -12.93 14.70 9.47
CA HIS A 198 -12.58 13.29 9.67
C HIS A 198 -12.89 12.40 8.46
N GLU A 199 -13.63 12.95 7.49
CA GLU A 199 -14.19 12.22 6.35
C GLU A 199 -13.33 12.43 5.09
N ASN A 200 -13.33 11.41 4.23
CA ASN A 200 -12.60 11.37 2.97
C ASN A 200 -13.36 12.01 1.78
N ASP A 201 -14.68 12.12 1.81
CA ASP A 201 -15.45 12.70 0.70
C ASP A 201 -16.91 13.05 1.08
N GLY A 202 -17.76 13.29 0.06
CA GLY A 202 -19.20 13.53 0.21
C GLY A 202 -20.06 12.29 0.49
N ASP A 203 -19.48 11.09 0.52
CA ASP A 203 -20.13 9.83 0.92
C ASP A 203 -19.96 9.55 2.44
N HIS A 204 -19.31 10.48 3.17
CA HIS A 204 -19.16 10.47 4.63
C HIS A 204 -18.37 9.27 5.19
N GLU A 205 -17.47 8.69 4.39
CA GLU A 205 -16.55 7.67 4.89
C GLU A 205 -15.34 8.31 5.60
N LEU A 206 -14.73 7.61 6.57
CA LEU A 206 -13.54 8.10 7.26
C LEU A 206 -12.29 8.00 6.38
N SER A 207 -11.36 8.95 6.48
CA SER A 207 -10.03 8.79 5.85
C SER A 207 -9.22 7.64 6.47
N HIS A 208 -8.15 7.20 5.80
CA HIS A 208 -7.28 6.12 6.27
C HIS A 208 -6.71 6.45 7.65
N TYR A 209 -6.23 7.68 7.86
CA TYR A 209 -5.77 8.14 9.17
C TYR A 209 -6.81 7.90 10.26
N TRP A 210 -8.05 8.35 10.05
CA TRP A 210 -9.12 8.21 11.04
C TRP A 210 -9.59 6.76 11.21
N ARG A 211 -9.58 5.95 10.15
CA ARG A 211 -9.80 4.49 10.27
C ARG A 211 -8.72 3.83 11.11
N PHE A 212 -7.46 4.23 10.96
CA PHE A 212 -6.38 3.73 11.81
C PHE A 212 -6.46 4.27 13.24
N LYS A 213 -7.02 5.46 13.48
CA LYS A 213 -7.40 5.91 14.84
C LYS A 213 -8.51 5.06 15.46
N GLU A 214 -9.47 4.57 14.68
CA GLU A 214 -10.46 3.58 15.18
C GLU A 214 -9.77 2.27 15.56
N VAL A 215 -8.83 1.78 14.74
CA VAL A 215 -8.03 0.60 15.03
C VAL A 215 -7.19 0.80 16.31
N GLU A 216 -6.56 1.97 16.47
CA GLU A 216 -5.85 2.37 17.69
C GLU A 216 -6.78 2.36 18.90
N THR A 217 -8.01 2.86 18.75
CA THR A 217 -9.01 2.88 19.81
C THR A 217 -9.40 1.47 20.24
N LEU A 218 -9.53 0.52 19.31
CA LEU A 218 -9.79 -0.89 19.64
C LEU A 218 -8.69 -1.47 20.54
N LEU A 219 -7.42 -1.11 20.31
CA LEU A 219 -6.30 -1.53 21.14
C LEU A 219 -6.27 -0.80 22.49
N THR A 220 -6.28 0.54 22.48
CA THR A 220 -6.10 1.38 23.67
C THR A 220 -7.27 1.31 24.66
N SER A 221 -8.49 1.03 24.17
CA SER A 221 -9.65 0.76 25.02
C SER A 221 -9.68 -0.66 25.62
N GLY A 222 -8.75 -1.53 25.22
CA GLY A 222 -8.68 -2.92 25.68
C GLY A 222 -9.70 -3.86 25.04
N GLN A 223 -10.38 -3.44 23.96
CA GLN A 223 -11.26 -4.32 23.19
C GLN A 223 -10.46 -5.43 22.50
N ILE A 224 -9.31 -5.07 21.93
CA ILE A 224 -8.29 -6.02 21.47
C ILE A 224 -7.29 -6.25 22.60
N ASP A 225 -7.13 -7.51 22.98
CA ASP A 225 -6.07 -7.96 23.87
C ASP A 225 -4.97 -8.62 23.03
N LEU A 226 -3.74 -8.11 23.11
CA LEU A 226 -2.63 -8.60 22.27
C LEU A 226 -2.30 -10.08 22.51
N ALA A 227 -2.41 -10.57 23.75
CA ALA A 227 -2.09 -11.96 24.07
C ALA A 227 -3.19 -12.93 23.58
N ARG A 228 -4.43 -12.43 23.47
CA ARG A 228 -5.61 -13.24 23.16
C ARG A 228 -6.02 -13.17 21.69
N ASP A 229 -5.87 -12.01 21.07
CA ASP A 229 -6.49 -11.67 19.79
C ASP A 229 -5.46 -11.48 18.65
N VAL A 230 -4.17 -11.51 18.97
CA VAL A 230 -3.06 -11.41 18.00
C VAL A 230 -2.22 -12.70 18.05
N LEU A 231 -1.82 -13.19 16.88
CA LEU A 231 -0.88 -14.31 16.74
C LEU A 231 0.55 -13.81 17.00
N PRO A 232 1.41 -14.56 17.70
CA PRO A 232 2.76 -14.11 18.06
C PRO A 232 3.74 -14.24 16.87
N VAL A 233 3.40 -13.67 15.72
CA VAL A 233 4.26 -13.65 14.52
C VAL A 233 5.47 -12.75 14.80
N VAL A 234 6.63 -13.08 14.23
CA VAL A 234 7.81 -12.21 14.29
C VAL A 234 7.54 -10.84 13.65
N ALA A 235 8.22 -9.80 14.10
CA ALA A 235 8.40 -8.59 13.30
C ALA A 235 9.62 -8.81 12.40
N ASP A 236 9.74 -8.06 11.30
CA ASP A 236 10.89 -8.14 10.38
C ASP A 236 11.21 -9.60 9.99
N PRO A 237 10.28 -10.29 9.30
CA PRO A 237 10.38 -11.72 9.04
C PRO A 237 11.64 -12.11 8.26
N TYR A 238 12.19 -11.21 7.43
CA TYR A 238 13.40 -11.47 6.67
C TYR A 238 14.63 -11.61 7.58
N ALA A 239 14.74 -10.78 8.61
CA ALA A 239 15.80 -10.90 9.63
C ALA A 239 15.80 -12.25 10.36
N HIS A 240 14.64 -12.94 10.38
CA HIS A 240 14.48 -14.27 10.98
C HIS A 240 14.52 -15.43 9.98
N LEU A 241 14.64 -15.17 8.67
CA LEU A 241 14.52 -16.20 7.63
C LEU A 241 15.54 -17.33 7.80
N GLY A 242 16.77 -17.01 8.23
CA GLY A 242 17.82 -18.00 8.50
C GLY A 242 17.51 -18.94 9.67
N ALA A 243 16.57 -18.59 10.55
CA ALA A 243 16.11 -19.44 11.65
C ALA A 243 14.92 -20.33 11.27
N TYR A 244 14.31 -20.12 10.10
CA TYR A 244 13.15 -20.91 9.66
C TYR A 244 13.59 -22.32 9.29
N THR A 245 12.78 -23.32 9.64
CA THR A 245 12.91 -24.69 9.13
C THR A 245 12.78 -24.75 7.61
N GLU A 246 13.27 -25.82 6.98
CA GLU A 246 13.11 -26.02 5.53
C GLU A 246 11.64 -25.93 5.08
N ALA A 247 10.71 -26.50 5.86
CA ALA A 247 9.28 -26.41 5.56
C ALA A 247 8.75 -24.97 5.65
N GLN A 248 9.18 -24.20 6.65
CA GLN A 248 8.82 -22.79 6.80
C GLN A 248 9.42 -21.94 5.67
N GLN A 249 10.67 -22.18 5.27
CA GLN A 249 11.28 -21.50 4.11
C GLN A 249 10.55 -21.82 2.80
N ALA A 250 10.15 -23.08 2.59
CA ALA A 250 9.37 -23.48 1.42
C ALA A 250 7.98 -22.81 1.39
N ALA A 251 7.29 -22.74 2.54
CA ALA A 251 6.02 -22.04 2.65
C ALA A 251 6.16 -20.52 2.49
N ASN A 252 7.24 -19.92 3.01
CA ASN A 252 7.58 -18.52 2.77
C ASN A 252 7.83 -18.25 1.28
N ARG A 253 8.60 -19.10 0.61
CA ARG A 253 8.80 -19.00 -0.85
C ARG A 253 7.48 -19.10 -1.62
N ALA A 254 6.59 -20.02 -1.23
CA ALA A 254 5.26 -20.13 -1.85
C ALA A 254 4.40 -18.88 -1.63
N PHE A 255 4.54 -18.21 -0.48
CA PHE A 255 3.95 -16.89 -0.26
C PHE A 255 4.55 -15.83 -1.18
N ASN A 256 5.88 -15.76 -1.28
CA ASN A 256 6.56 -14.79 -2.14
C ASN A 256 6.22 -14.98 -3.62
N ILE A 257 6.03 -16.22 -4.08
CA ILE A 257 5.50 -16.50 -5.42
C ILE A 257 4.11 -15.90 -5.60
N ALA A 258 3.19 -16.11 -4.65
CA ALA A 258 1.84 -15.54 -4.72
C ALA A 258 1.85 -14.00 -4.68
N TYR A 259 2.71 -13.40 -3.85
CA TYR A 259 2.93 -11.95 -3.84
C TYR A 259 3.46 -11.44 -5.19
N SER A 260 4.37 -12.20 -5.80
CA SER A 260 4.92 -11.85 -7.11
C SER A 260 3.88 -11.97 -8.23
N GLU A 261 2.94 -12.92 -8.12
CA GLU A 261 1.78 -13.03 -9.02
C GLU A 261 0.81 -11.87 -8.85
N LEU A 262 0.60 -11.37 -7.62
CA LEU A 262 -0.13 -10.13 -7.36
C LEU A 262 0.54 -8.93 -8.07
N LEU A 263 1.86 -8.76 -7.95
CA LEU A 263 2.57 -7.66 -8.62
C LEU A 263 2.52 -7.78 -10.15
N ASP A 264 2.69 -8.99 -10.68
CA ASP A 264 2.53 -9.26 -12.11
C ASP A 264 1.09 -8.96 -12.59
N ALA A 265 0.07 -9.24 -11.78
CA ALA A 265 -1.32 -8.94 -12.09
C ALA A 265 -1.58 -7.43 -12.06
N LEU A 266 -1.05 -6.69 -11.08
CA LEU A 266 -1.10 -5.22 -11.05
C LEU A 266 -0.41 -4.61 -12.29
N GLN A 267 0.77 -5.10 -12.63
CA GLN A 267 1.49 -4.69 -13.84
C GLN A 267 0.67 -4.94 -15.11
N ALA A 268 0.02 -6.11 -15.23
CA ALA A 268 -0.83 -6.45 -16.37
C ALA A 268 -2.05 -5.51 -16.44
N THR A 269 -2.69 -5.25 -15.30
CA THR A 269 -3.81 -4.32 -15.17
C THR A 269 -3.44 -2.91 -15.60
N PHE A 270 -2.27 -2.40 -15.22
CA PHE A 270 -1.87 -1.02 -15.55
C PHE A 270 -1.13 -0.88 -16.88
N THR A 271 -0.92 -1.98 -17.61
CA THR A 271 -0.38 -1.96 -18.99
C THR A 271 -1.41 -2.39 -20.03
N SER A 272 -2.63 -2.72 -19.60
CA SER A 272 -3.72 -3.18 -20.45
C SER A 272 -5.01 -2.41 -20.16
N ALA A 273 -5.76 -2.03 -21.21
CA ALA A 273 -7.13 -1.53 -21.06
C ALA A 273 -8.18 -2.68 -21.05
N ALA A 274 -7.73 -3.93 -20.97
CA ALA A 274 -8.59 -5.08 -21.18
C ALA A 274 -9.39 -5.44 -19.91
N PRO A 275 -10.74 -5.49 -19.96
CA PRO A 275 -11.60 -5.82 -18.82
C PRO A 275 -11.17 -7.04 -18.01
N GLU A 276 -10.69 -8.07 -18.70
CA GLU A 276 -10.45 -9.40 -18.19
C GLU A 276 -9.31 -9.47 -17.17
N VAL A 277 -8.42 -8.47 -17.13
CA VAL A 277 -7.29 -8.45 -16.20
C VAL A 277 -7.60 -7.75 -14.87
N TYR A 278 -8.66 -6.93 -14.81
CA TYR A 278 -8.90 -6.05 -13.65
C TYR A 278 -9.10 -6.80 -12.33
N GLY A 279 -9.81 -7.94 -12.33
CA GLY A 279 -10.09 -8.71 -11.12
C GLY A 279 -8.95 -9.60 -10.62
N ALA A 280 -7.91 -9.80 -11.44
CA ALA A 280 -6.84 -10.75 -11.14
C ALA A 280 -5.98 -10.29 -9.96
N SER A 281 -5.65 -8.99 -9.88
CA SER A 281 -4.87 -8.44 -8.76
C SER A 281 -5.67 -8.52 -7.45
N THR A 282 -6.95 -8.15 -7.45
CA THR A 282 -7.81 -8.28 -6.27
C THR A 282 -7.91 -9.72 -5.78
N THR A 283 -8.13 -10.67 -6.69
CA THR A 283 -8.18 -12.10 -6.36
C THR A 283 -6.85 -12.59 -5.78
N ALA A 284 -5.72 -12.15 -6.35
CA ALA A 284 -4.40 -12.50 -5.86
C ALA A 284 -4.15 -11.93 -4.44
N MET A 285 -4.55 -10.68 -4.18
CA MET A 285 -4.47 -10.06 -2.85
C MET A 285 -5.29 -10.85 -1.82
N GLU A 286 -6.53 -11.22 -2.16
CA GLU A 286 -7.42 -11.99 -1.28
C GLU A 286 -6.90 -13.38 -0.93
N ALA A 287 -6.05 -13.97 -1.78
CA ALA A 287 -5.41 -15.26 -1.52
C ALA A 287 -4.24 -15.17 -0.52
N MET A 288 -3.64 -13.98 -0.32
CA MET A 288 -2.45 -13.80 0.51
C MET A 288 -2.63 -14.26 1.98
N PRO A 289 -3.75 -13.95 2.68
CA PRO A 289 -3.99 -14.42 4.04
C PRO A 289 -3.98 -15.94 4.18
N GLN A 290 -4.46 -16.68 3.16
CA GLN A 290 -4.44 -18.13 3.15
C GLN A 290 -3.01 -18.66 3.05
N LYS A 291 -2.17 -18.08 2.19
CA LYS A 291 -0.74 -18.46 2.07
C LYS A 291 0.02 -18.20 3.36
N ALA A 292 -0.23 -17.05 4.01
CA ALA A 292 0.39 -16.75 5.30
C ALA A 292 -0.08 -17.71 6.40
N ALA A 293 -1.35 -18.14 6.37
CA ALA A 293 -1.87 -19.12 7.32
C ALA A 293 -1.19 -20.50 7.17
N VAL A 294 -0.87 -20.92 5.94
CA VAL A 294 -0.11 -22.16 5.68
C VAL A 294 1.28 -22.07 6.33
N LEU A 295 2.00 -20.96 6.17
CA LEU A 295 3.29 -20.75 6.82
C LEU A 295 3.19 -20.84 8.35
N ARG A 296 2.21 -20.15 8.94
CA ARG A 296 2.00 -20.15 10.41
C ARG A 296 1.60 -21.52 10.96
N ALA A 297 0.88 -22.34 10.17
CA ALA A 297 0.44 -23.66 10.59
C ALA A 297 1.60 -24.66 10.80
N LEU A 298 2.81 -24.33 10.32
CA LEU A 298 4.02 -25.14 10.53
C LEU A 298 4.61 -25.00 11.95
N GLY A 299 4.02 -24.13 12.78
CA GLY A 299 4.42 -23.94 14.17
C GLY A 299 5.47 -22.84 14.37
N PRO A 300 5.96 -22.69 15.61
CA PRO A 300 6.93 -21.67 15.97
C PRO A 300 8.28 -21.84 15.26
N ILE A 301 9.02 -20.74 15.14
CA ILE A 301 10.42 -20.76 14.73
C ILE A 301 11.22 -21.55 15.79
N PRO A 302 12.10 -22.49 15.41
CA PRO A 302 12.90 -23.28 16.34
C PRO A 302 13.57 -22.45 17.44
N GLY A 303 13.39 -22.86 18.69
CA GLY A 303 13.98 -22.19 19.85
C GLY A 303 13.26 -20.92 20.31
N THR A 304 12.09 -20.61 19.74
CA THR A 304 11.27 -19.45 20.11
C THR A 304 9.81 -19.84 20.34
N ASP A 305 9.02 -18.92 20.90
CA ASP A 305 7.56 -18.99 20.95
C ASP A 305 6.87 -18.22 19.79
N ARG A 306 7.67 -17.68 18.85
CA ARG A 306 7.18 -16.83 17.77
C ARG A 306 6.89 -17.64 16.52
N LEU A 307 5.82 -17.27 15.81
CA LEU A 307 5.46 -17.87 14.52
C LEU A 307 6.23 -17.20 13.38
N ALA A 308 6.56 -17.99 12.35
CA ALA A 308 7.12 -17.48 11.10
C ALA A 308 6.14 -16.53 10.39
N GLY A 309 6.66 -15.46 9.82
CA GLY A 309 5.93 -14.46 9.03
C GLY A 309 6.41 -14.45 7.57
N PRO A 310 5.55 -14.06 6.62
CA PRO A 310 5.95 -13.98 5.22
C PRO A 310 6.86 -12.77 4.94
N THR A 311 7.87 -12.92 4.08
CA THR A 311 8.86 -11.87 3.81
C THR A 311 8.49 -10.85 2.72
N PHE A 312 7.44 -11.11 1.92
CA PHE A 312 6.99 -10.21 0.85
C PHE A 312 8.07 -9.87 -0.18
N GLU A 313 8.92 -10.84 -0.53
CA GLU A 313 9.94 -10.65 -1.55
C GLU A 313 9.34 -10.82 -2.95
N TYR A 314 9.65 -9.91 -3.88
CA TYR A 314 9.35 -10.11 -5.29
C TYR A 314 10.36 -11.07 -5.92
N LEU A 315 9.83 -12.13 -6.52
CA LEU A 315 10.56 -13.13 -7.27
C LEU A 315 10.27 -12.90 -8.76
N PRO A 316 11.25 -12.46 -9.57
CA PRO A 316 11.09 -12.38 -11.03
C PRO A 316 10.69 -13.74 -11.60
N ARG A 317 9.96 -13.78 -12.72
CA ARG A 317 9.41 -15.02 -13.30
C ARG A 317 10.43 -16.15 -13.45
N GLY A 318 11.68 -15.84 -13.84
CA GLY A 318 12.76 -16.81 -13.97
C GLY A 318 13.24 -17.42 -12.65
N ALA A 319 12.97 -16.78 -11.51
CA ALA A 319 13.36 -17.23 -10.17
C ALA A 319 12.27 -18.03 -9.44
N ARG A 320 11.09 -18.23 -10.04
CA ARG A 320 9.94 -18.95 -9.44
C ARG A 320 9.96 -20.47 -9.70
N GLY A 321 10.82 -20.93 -10.61
CA GLY A 321 11.01 -22.35 -10.95
C GLY A 321 11.64 -23.20 -9.86
#